data_AF-A0A0G4NAC0-F1
#
_entry.id   AF-A0A0G4NAC0-F1
#
_cell.length_a   1.000
_cell.length_b   1.000
_cell.length_c   1.000
_cell.angle_alpha   90.00
_cell.angle_beta   90.00
_cell.angle_gamma   90.00
#
_symmetry.space_group_name_H-M   'P 1'
#
loop_
_entity.id
_entity.type
_entity.pdbx_description
1 polymer ?
#
loop_
_entity_poly.entity_id
_entity_poly.type
_entity_poly.pdbx_seq_one_letter_code
_entity_poly.pdbx_strand_id
1 'polypeptide(L)'
;MDGLSIDEGFSDLVPTILRVKPGDTRSRDYTIADWVTGQPVGLRSHHISTSLATTPLTFESLNRLVVSGGFDLATVWASALYDIFWNLADAHGIGGVDGVVLNAAGVPRGARYLLLKLVLDSEALMPCNANHLQARDALLEADRVLTAGANRCAIWKGFARRGFGQNATVGSGTQGRVNGFAVPSVC
;
A
#
# COMPACT_ATOMS: atom_id res chain seq x y z
N MET A 1 -16.96 4.98 -3.26
CA MET A 1 -16.24 3.69 -3.39
C MET A 1 -14.74 3.82 -3.13
N ASP A 2 -14.12 4.98 -3.34
CA ASP A 2 -12.69 5.15 -3.02
C ASP A 2 -12.38 4.94 -1.53
N GLY A 3 -13.15 5.57 -0.64
CA GLY A 3 -13.00 5.35 0.81
C GLY A 3 -13.07 3.87 1.21
N LEU A 4 -14.04 3.12 0.68
CA LEU A 4 -14.16 1.66 0.91
C LEU A 4 -12.93 0.90 0.40
N SER A 5 -12.44 1.22 -0.80
CA SER A 5 -11.24 0.59 -1.37
C SER A 5 -9.99 0.84 -0.54
N ILE A 6 -9.84 2.06 -0.03
CA ILE A 6 -8.70 2.47 0.79
C ILE A 6 -8.76 1.77 2.16
N ASP A 7 -9.91 1.82 2.83
CA ASP A 7 -10.14 1.23 4.15
C ASP A 7 -9.95 -0.30 4.15
N GLU A 8 -10.58 -0.99 3.18
CA GLU A 8 -10.39 -2.43 2.98
C GLU A 8 -8.94 -2.77 2.58
N GLY A 9 -8.28 -1.90 1.81
CA GLY A 9 -6.89 -2.10 1.43
C GLY A 9 -5.92 -1.98 2.61
N PHE A 10 -6.16 -1.06 3.55
CA PHE A 10 -5.43 -1.03 4.82
C PHE A 10 -5.73 -2.27 5.66
N SER A 11 -7.00 -2.69 5.71
CA SER A 11 -7.44 -3.89 6.42
C SER A 11 -6.83 -5.19 5.86
N ASP A 12 -6.48 -5.23 4.57
CA ASP A 12 -5.71 -6.33 3.97
C ASP A 12 -4.20 -6.21 4.25
N LEU A 13 -3.65 -4.99 4.17
CA LEU A 13 -2.21 -4.77 4.34
C LEU A 13 -1.74 -5.06 5.77
N VAL A 14 -2.42 -4.52 6.78
CA VAL A 14 -1.99 -4.60 8.18
C VAL A 14 -1.75 -6.05 8.62
N PRO A 15 -2.72 -6.99 8.48
CA PRO A 15 -2.47 -8.39 8.82
C PRO A 15 -1.41 -9.01 7.92
N THR A 16 -1.30 -8.60 6.64
CA THR A 16 -0.28 -9.08 5.71
C THR A 16 1.14 -8.75 6.18
N ILE A 17 1.43 -7.52 6.60
CA ILE A 17 2.79 -7.15 7.04
C ILE A 17 3.12 -7.63 8.45
N LEU A 18 2.11 -7.82 9.31
CA LEU A 18 2.28 -8.45 10.62
C LEU A 18 2.66 -9.93 10.52
N ARG A 19 2.19 -10.64 9.49
CA ARG A 19 2.50 -12.07 9.27
C ARG A 19 3.76 -12.33 8.44
N VAL A 20 4.44 -11.29 7.92
CA VAL A 20 5.76 -11.44 7.27
C VAL A 20 6.75 -12.05 8.26
N LYS A 21 7.44 -13.11 7.86
CA LYS A 21 8.32 -13.90 8.73
C LYS A 21 9.81 -13.60 8.48
N PRO A 22 10.69 -13.91 9.45
CA PRO A 22 12.12 -13.97 9.19
C PRO A 22 12.42 -14.88 7.98
N GLY A 23 13.20 -14.38 7.03
CA GLY A 23 13.57 -15.10 5.80
C GLY A 23 12.63 -14.90 4.62
N ASP A 24 11.46 -14.28 4.81
CA ASP A 24 10.65 -13.83 3.67
C ASP A 24 11.41 -12.77 2.87
N THR A 25 11.15 -12.74 1.57
CA THR A 25 11.70 -11.77 0.63
C THR A 25 10.58 -11.12 -0.18
N ARG A 26 10.92 -10.13 -1.00
CA ARG A 26 10.01 -9.46 -1.93
C ARG A 26 9.14 -10.41 -2.77
N SER A 27 9.63 -11.62 -3.07
CA SER A 27 8.88 -12.62 -3.86
C SER A 27 7.85 -13.41 -3.05
N ARG A 28 7.68 -13.14 -1.76
CA ARG A 28 6.68 -13.79 -0.93
C ARG A 28 5.30 -13.21 -1.26
N ASP A 29 4.39 -14.09 -1.67
CA ASP A 29 2.99 -13.75 -1.88
C ASP A 29 2.15 -14.12 -0.67
N TYR A 30 1.13 -13.31 -0.39
CA TYR A 30 0.20 -13.48 0.73
C TYR A 30 -1.25 -13.55 0.28
N THR A 31 -2.00 -14.48 0.87
CA THR A 31 -3.44 -14.63 0.74
C THR A 31 -4.16 -13.92 1.89
N ILE A 32 -5.43 -13.60 1.68
CA ILE A 32 -6.34 -13.14 2.73
C ILE A 32 -7.35 -14.26 3.02
N ALA A 33 -7.42 -14.71 4.27
CA ALA A 33 -8.43 -15.67 4.74
C ALA A 33 -8.48 -17.06 4.05
N ASP A 34 -7.39 -17.50 3.40
CA ASP A 34 -7.29 -18.82 2.74
C ASP A 34 -7.68 -20.00 3.63
N TRP A 35 -7.22 -20.00 4.88
CA TRP A 35 -7.54 -21.08 5.83
C TRP A 35 -9.04 -21.18 6.14
N VAL A 36 -9.73 -20.06 6.36
CA VAL A 36 -11.14 -20.06 6.76
C VAL A 36 -12.09 -20.22 5.58
N THR A 37 -11.70 -19.75 4.39
CA THR A 37 -12.52 -19.94 3.17
C THR A 37 -12.33 -21.32 2.54
N GLY A 38 -11.24 -22.02 2.86
CA GLY A 38 -10.86 -23.27 2.20
C GLY A 38 -10.49 -23.08 0.72
N GLN A 39 -10.25 -21.85 0.28
CA GLN A 39 -9.91 -21.51 -1.11
C GLN A 39 -8.41 -21.22 -1.21
N PRO A 40 -7.69 -21.78 -2.19
CA PRO A 40 -6.25 -21.55 -2.35
C PRO A 40 -5.85 -20.07 -2.48
N VAL A 41 -6.68 -19.24 -3.14
CA VAL A 41 -6.44 -17.79 -3.28
C VAL A 41 -7.01 -16.96 -2.12
N GLY A 42 -7.78 -17.60 -1.23
CA GLY A 42 -8.48 -16.92 -0.15
C GLY A 42 -9.72 -16.15 -0.60
N LEU A 43 -9.97 -15.02 0.06
CA LEU A 43 -11.17 -14.19 -0.12
C LEU A 43 -11.07 -13.23 -1.32
N ARG A 44 -9.86 -12.83 -1.71
CA ARG A 44 -9.60 -11.90 -2.82
C ARG A 44 -9.39 -12.68 -4.13
N SER A 45 -9.46 -12.02 -5.30
CA SER A 45 -9.19 -12.71 -6.57
C SER A 45 -7.70 -12.84 -6.92
N HIS A 46 -6.83 -12.11 -6.23
CA HIS A 46 -5.38 -12.17 -6.40
C HIS A 46 -4.68 -12.17 -5.04
N HIS A 47 -3.43 -12.65 -5.04
CA HIS A 47 -2.56 -12.52 -3.89
C HIS A 47 -2.16 -11.05 -3.64
N ILE A 48 -1.81 -10.73 -2.40
CA ILE A 48 -0.98 -9.56 -2.09
C ILE A 48 0.45 -9.92 -2.48
N SER A 49 0.94 -9.33 -3.57
CA SER A 49 2.20 -9.69 -4.22
C SER A 49 2.89 -8.45 -4.78
N THR A 50 4.22 -8.44 -4.88
CA THR A 50 5.01 -7.42 -5.60
C THR A 50 5.19 -7.75 -7.10
N SER A 51 4.79 -8.96 -7.50
CA SER A 51 4.82 -9.43 -8.89
C SER A 51 3.61 -8.89 -9.65
N LEU A 52 3.86 -8.13 -10.72
CA LEU A 52 2.80 -7.67 -11.64
C LEU A 52 2.22 -8.83 -12.49
N ALA A 53 2.90 -9.98 -12.55
CA ALA A 53 2.36 -11.19 -13.18
C ALA A 53 1.36 -11.90 -12.26
N THR A 54 1.63 -11.94 -10.94
CA THR A 54 0.72 -12.54 -9.95
C THR A 54 -0.48 -11.63 -9.70
N THR A 55 -0.24 -10.32 -9.59
CA THR A 55 -1.28 -9.33 -9.30
C THR A 55 -1.13 -8.18 -10.31
N PRO A 56 -1.80 -8.24 -11.47
CA PRO A 56 -1.69 -7.24 -12.53
C PRO A 56 -2.54 -5.98 -12.29
N LEU A 57 -3.08 -5.82 -11.07
CA LEU A 57 -3.96 -4.72 -10.73
C LEU A 57 -3.18 -3.40 -10.58
N THR A 58 -3.74 -2.33 -11.16
CA THR A 58 -3.22 -0.96 -11.12
C THR A 58 -4.31 0.04 -10.76
N PHE A 59 -3.95 1.32 -10.58
CA PHE A 59 -4.88 2.41 -10.29
C PHE A 59 -6.08 2.47 -11.26
N GLU A 60 -5.84 2.35 -12.56
CA GLU A 60 -6.90 2.35 -13.59
C GLU A 60 -7.82 1.11 -13.52
N SER A 61 -7.37 0.01 -12.91
CA SER A 61 -8.22 -1.19 -12.72
C SER A 61 -9.46 -0.88 -11.88
N LEU A 62 -9.38 0.12 -10.99
CA LEU A 62 -10.50 0.58 -10.18
C LEU A 62 -11.70 1.05 -11.02
N ASN A 63 -11.49 1.58 -12.24
CA ASN A 63 -12.58 2.02 -13.11
C ASN A 63 -13.53 0.88 -13.50
N ARG A 64 -13.01 -0.35 -13.61
CA ARG A 64 -13.83 -1.54 -13.89
C ARG A 64 -14.41 -2.13 -12.60
N LEU A 65 -13.60 -2.20 -11.55
CA LEU A 65 -13.97 -2.85 -10.30
C LEU A 65 -15.08 -2.14 -9.54
N VAL A 66 -15.16 -0.82 -9.67
CA VAL A 66 -16.21 0.04 -9.10
C VAL A 66 -17.62 -0.40 -9.53
N VAL A 67 -17.78 -0.97 -10.74
CA VAL A 67 -19.08 -1.43 -11.24
C VAL A 67 -19.44 -2.81 -10.70
N SER A 68 -18.44 -3.67 -10.50
CA SER A 68 -18.63 -5.03 -10.00
C SER A 68 -18.86 -5.11 -8.48
N GLY A 69 -18.62 -4.02 -7.73
CA GLY A 69 -18.74 -3.99 -6.27
C GLY A 69 -17.79 -4.97 -5.55
N GLY A 70 -16.72 -5.40 -6.22
CA GLY A 70 -15.89 -6.52 -5.78
C GLY A 70 -14.88 -6.18 -4.69
N PHE A 71 -14.54 -7.20 -3.91
CA PHE A 71 -13.47 -7.21 -2.90
C PHE A 71 -12.08 -6.86 -3.46
N ASP A 72 -11.89 -6.90 -4.78
CA ASP A 72 -10.62 -6.60 -5.45
C ASP A 72 -10.25 -5.12 -5.42
N LEU A 73 -11.20 -4.24 -5.13
CA LEU A 73 -10.93 -2.83 -4.84
C LEU A 73 -9.88 -2.67 -3.74
N ALA A 74 -9.92 -3.53 -2.73
CA ALA A 74 -8.96 -3.55 -1.63
C ALA A 74 -7.56 -3.96 -2.12
N THR A 75 -7.51 -5.00 -2.97
CA THR A 75 -6.28 -5.58 -3.47
C THR A 75 -5.46 -4.59 -4.31
N VAL A 76 -6.09 -3.66 -5.03
CA VAL A 76 -5.37 -2.58 -5.75
C VAL A 76 -4.55 -1.75 -4.78
N TRP A 77 -5.17 -1.26 -3.69
CA TRP A 77 -4.51 -0.39 -2.72
C TRP A 77 -3.49 -1.15 -1.87
N ALA A 78 -3.87 -2.32 -1.36
CA ALA A 78 -3.00 -3.19 -0.56
C ALA A 78 -1.73 -3.60 -1.33
N SER A 79 -1.83 -3.87 -2.64
CA SER A 79 -0.67 -4.23 -3.46
C SER A 79 0.33 -3.07 -3.62
N ALA A 80 -0.16 -1.83 -3.78
CA ALA A 80 0.72 -0.65 -3.81
C ALA A 80 1.45 -0.45 -2.49
N LEU A 81 0.74 -0.60 -1.36
CA LEU A 81 1.35 -0.51 -0.04
C LEU A 81 2.31 -1.67 0.25
N TYR A 82 2.07 -2.86 -0.30
CA TYR A 82 2.97 -3.99 -0.19
C TYR A 82 4.27 -3.79 -0.98
N ASP A 83 4.21 -3.16 -2.15
CA ASP A 83 5.42 -2.70 -2.86
C ASP A 83 6.20 -1.68 -2.03
N ILE A 84 5.51 -0.76 -1.34
CA ILE A 84 6.14 0.22 -0.44
C ILE A 84 6.78 -0.48 0.76
N PHE A 85 6.11 -1.44 1.39
CA PHE A 85 6.65 -2.24 2.48
C PHE A 85 8.01 -2.85 2.11
N TRP A 86 8.09 -3.50 0.95
CA TRP A 86 9.35 -4.10 0.52
C TRP A 86 10.41 -3.07 0.14
N ASN A 87 10.03 -1.92 -0.42
CA ASN A 87 10.99 -0.83 -0.65
C ASN A 87 11.56 -0.27 0.68
N LEU A 88 10.73 -0.18 1.73
CA LEU A 88 11.19 0.19 3.06
C LEU A 88 12.03 -0.92 3.69
N ALA A 89 11.69 -2.20 3.45
CA ALA A 89 12.44 -3.34 3.98
C ALA A 89 13.83 -3.42 3.38
N ASP A 90 13.98 -3.08 2.09
CA ASP A 90 15.29 -2.99 1.44
C ASP A 90 16.18 -1.91 2.09
N ALA A 91 15.59 -0.82 2.57
CA ALA A 91 16.33 0.29 3.20
C ALA A 91 16.58 0.11 4.70
N HIS A 92 15.62 -0.47 5.44
CA HIS A 92 15.61 -0.48 6.91
C HIS A 92 15.58 -1.88 7.53
N GLY A 93 15.55 -2.93 6.70
CA GLY A 93 15.21 -4.28 7.11
C GLY A 93 13.72 -4.44 7.44
N ILE A 94 13.24 -5.68 7.51
CA ILE A 94 11.82 -5.99 7.79
C ILE A 94 11.39 -5.49 9.19
N GLY A 95 12.26 -5.63 10.19
CA GLY A 95 11.95 -5.39 11.60
C GLY A 95 11.40 -6.63 12.33
N GLY A 96 11.45 -6.62 13.67
CA GLY A 96 10.96 -7.70 14.53
C GLY A 96 9.43 -7.67 14.70
N VAL A 97 8.82 -8.79 15.09
CA VAL A 97 7.38 -8.90 15.40
C VAL A 97 7.08 -8.79 16.89
N ASP A 98 8.08 -9.00 17.74
CA ASP A 98 7.90 -9.15 19.19
C ASP A 98 7.65 -7.80 19.91
N GLY A 99 7.80 -6.68 19.20
CA GLY A 99 7.51 -5.36 19.75
C GLY A 99 8.00 -4.20 18.88
N VAL A 100 7.47 -3.01 19.17
CA VAL A 100 7.83 -1.76 18.50
C VAL A 100 9.09 -1.18 19.15
N VAL A 101 10.18 -1.07 18.38
CA VAL A 101 11.40 -0.39 18.81
C VAL A 101 11.47 0.99 18.14
N LEU A 102 11.53 2.06 18.94
CA LEU A 102 11.63 3.43 18.46
C LEU A 102 13.09 3.90 18.47
N ASN A 103 13.44 4.83 17.58
CA ASN A 103 14.68 5.60 17.69
C ASN A 103 14.51 6.79 18.65
N ALA A 104 15.57 7.58 18.88
CA ALA A 104 15.54 8.72 19.78
C ALA A 104 14.54 9.83 19.38
N ALA A 105 14.14 9.87 18.11
CA ALA A 105 13.15 10.79 17.58
C ALA A 105 11.72 10.21 17.59
N GLY A 106 11.50 9.02 18.17
CA GLY A 106 10.20 8.36 18.23
C GLY A 106 9.77 7.66 16.94
N VAL A 107 10.66 7.51 15.95
CA VAL A 107 10.37 6.81 14.69
C VAL A 107 10.58 5.31 14.86
N PRO A 108 9.61 4.45 14.47
CA PRO A 108 9.79 3.01 14.52
C PRO A 108 10.94 2.51 13.64
N ARG A 109 11.70 1.54 14.15
CA ARG A 109 12.74 0.84 13.40
C ARG A 109 12.16 -0.30 12.57
N GLY A 110 12.73 -0.51 11.39
CA GLY A 110 12.32 -1.56 10.46
C GLY A 110 11.03 -1.23 9.72
N ALA A 111 10.88 -1.79 8.53
CA ALA A 111 9.80 -1.49 7.61
C ALA A 111 8.41 -1.80 8.16
N ARG A 112 8.25 -2.88 8.94
CA ARG A 112 6.94 -3.29 9.48
C ARG A 112 6.30 -2.17 10.29
N TYR A 113 6.96 -1.73 11.35
CA TYR A 113 6.37 -0.71 12.22
C TYR A 113 6.53 0.70 11.69
N LEU A 114 7.52 0.98 10.84
CA LEU A 114 7.61 2.24 10.13
C LEU A 114 6.38 2.42 9.22
N LEU A 115 6.07 1.44 8.36
CA LEU A 115 4.91 1.54 7.47
C LEU A 115 3.60 1.57 8.26
N LEU A 116 3.44 0.76 9.31
CA LEU A 116 2.24 0.83 10.16
C LEU A 116 2.03 2.23 10.76
N LYS A 117 3.11 2.87 11.24
CA LYS A 117 3.03 4.23 11.76
C LYS A 117 2.67 5.23 10.66
N LEU A 118 3.28 5.11 9.47
CA LEU A 118 2.93 5.97 8.33
C LEU A 118 1.47 5.80 7.91
N VAL A 119 0.93 4.58 7.92
CA VAL A 119 -0.48 4.31 7.64
C VAL A 119 -1.37 5.04 8.65
N LEU A 120 -1.13 4.85 9.95
CA LEU A 120 -1.90 5.52 11.01
C LEU A 120 -1.85 7.05 10.89
N ASP A 121 -0.68 7.61 10.63
CA ASP A 121 -0.53 9.06 10.45
C ASP A 121 -1.21 9.55 9.17
N SER A 122 -1.15 8.76 8.10
CA SER A 122 -1.82 9.10 6.84
C SER A 122 -3.34 9.13 6.98
N GLU A 123 -3.93 8.20 7.74
CA GLU A 123 -5.37 8.17 8.01
C GLU A 123 -5.82 9.43 8.76
N ALA A 124 -5.01 9.93 9.70
CA ALA A 124 -5.29 11.17 10.42
C ALA A 124 -5.13 12.43 9.55
N LEU A 125 -4.26 12.40 8.54
CA LEU A 125 -3.99 13.52 7.62
C LEU A 125 -4.94 13.54 6.42
N MET A 126 -5.56 12.41 6.09
CA MET A 126 -6.37 12.24 4.89
C MET A 126 -7.65 13.09 4.97
N PRO A 127 -8.04 13.79 3.89
CA PRO A 127 -9.30 14.51 3.89
C PRO A 127 -10.50 13.55 3.94
N CYS A 128 -11.63 14.03 4.46
CA CYS A 128 -12.88 13.28 4.44
C CYS A 128 -13.26 12.92 2.99
N ASN A 129 -13.64 11.67 2.74
CA ASN A 129 -13.98 11.12 1.42
C ASN A 129 -12.85 11.25 0.38
N ALA A 130 -11.60 11.04 0.79
CA ALA A 130 -10.45 11.05 -0.11
C ALA A 130 -10.58 10.07 -1.28
N ASN A 131 -10.03 10.48 -2.42
CA ASN A 131 -9.66 9.57 -3.50
C ASN A 131 -8.26 8.97 -3.25
N HIS A 132 -7.86 7.95 -4.01
CA HIS A 132 -6.57 7.28 -3.81
C HIS A 132 -5.34 8.16 -4.03
N LEU A 133 -5.41 9.20 -4.87
CA LEU A 133 -4.28 10.12 -5.04
C LEU A 133 -4.14 11.02 -3.81
N GLN A 134 -5.25 11.44 -3.19
CA GLN A 134 -5.21 12.14 -1.90
C GLN A 134 -4.71 11.23 -0.78
N ALA A 135 -5.09 9.95 -0.77
CA ALA A 135 -4.58 8.97 0.19
C ALA A 135 -3.07 8.72 0.01
N ARG A 136 -2.59 8.63 -1.23
CA ARG A 136 -1.16 8.57 -1.57
C ARG A 136 -0.41 9.79 -1.00
N ASP A 137 -0.96 10.97 -1.25
CA ASP A 137 -0.34 12.22 -0.80
C ASP A 137 -0.35 12.34 0.73
N ALA A 138 -1.37 11.83 1.40
CA ALA A 138 -1.40 11.74 2.87
C ALA A 138 -0.31 10.80 3.42
N LEU A 139 -0.01 9.68 2.76
CA LEU A 139 1.10 8.79 3.16
C LEU A 139 2.47 9.44 2.96
N LEU A 140 2.64 10.21 1.88
CA LEU A 140 3.85 11.01 1.64
C LEU A 140 4.00 12.12 2.68
N GLU A 141 2.91 12.78 3.05
CA GLU A 141 2.89 13.80 4.08
C GLU A 141 3.19 13.21 5.47
N ALA A 142 2.66 12.03 5.78
CA ALA A 142 2.99 11.30 7.00
C ALA A 142 4.51 11.06 7.10
N ASP A 143 5.16 10.63 6.01
CA ASP A 143 6.62 10.45 5.99
C ASP A 143 7.37 11.78 6.12
N ARG A 144 6.86 12.85 5.49
CA ARG A 144 7.42 14.20 5.63
C ARG A 144 7.40 14.67 7.08
N VAL A 145 6.29 14.45 7.78
CA VAL A 145 6.13 14.88 9.19
C VAL A 145 6.96 13.99 10.13
N LEU A 146 6.93 12.67 9.94
CA LEU A 146 7.57 11.72 10.85
C LEU A 146 9.10 11.63 10.66
N THR A 147 9.58 11.67 9.42
CA THR A 147 10.97 11.34 9.07
C THR A 147 11.69 12.45 8.30
N ALA A 148 11.06 13.63 8.16
CA ALA A 148 11.50 14.68 7.25
C ALA A 148 11.54 14.24 5.77
N GLY A 149 10.76 13.21 5.39
CA GLY A 149 10.64 12.72 4.02
C GLY A 149 11.77 11.78 3.60
N ALA A 150 12.44 11.14 4.55
CA ALA A 150 13.57 10.25 4.30
C ALA A 150 13.20 9.05 3.42
N ASN A 151 11.92 8.66 3.37
CA ASN A 151 11.44 7.49 2.63
C ASN A 151 10.66 7.85 1.36
N ARG A 152 10.60 9.14 0.99
CA ARG A 152 9.82 9.64 -0.15
C ARG A 152 10.00 8.82 -1.43
N CYS A 153 11.22 8.39 -1.73
CA CYS A 153 11.51 7.67 -2.98
C CYS A 153 11.07 6.21 -2.92
N ALA A 154 11.17 5.57 -1.75
CA ALA A 154 10.63 4.23 -1.53
C ALA A 154 9.10 4.23 -1.69
N ILE A 155 8.44 5.25 -1.13
CA ILE A 155 6.98 5.44 -1.21
C ILE A 155 6.56 5.70 -2.66
N TRP A 156 7.17 6.69 -3.32
CA TRP A 156 6.86 7.02 -4.71
C TRP A 156 7.07 5.84 -5.67
N LYS A 157 8.17 5.09 -5.53
CA LYS A 157 8.46 3.94 -6.39
C LYS A 157 7.41 2.83 -6.24
N GLY A 158 6.93 2.59 -5.02
CA GLY A 158 5.87 1.60 -4.79
C GLY A 158 4.53 2.01 -5.41
N PHE A 159 4.12 3.26 -5.21
CA PHE A 159 2.92 3.80 -5.84
C PHE A 159 3.01 3.86 -7.37
N ALA A 160 4.10 4.39 -7.91
CA ALA A 160 4.30 4.51 -9.34
C ALA A 160 4.26 3.16 -10.05
N ARG A 161 4.84 2.10 -9.45
CA ARG A 161 4.79 0.73 -9.99
C ARG A 161 3.36 0.21 -10.19
N ARG A 162 2.38 0.72 -9.43
CA ARG A 162 0.96 0.35 -9.50
C ARG A 162 0.09 1.39 -10.20
N GLY A 163 0.67 2.36 -10.90
CA GLY A 163 -0.09 3.37 -11.64
C GLY A 163 -0.53 4.57 -10.80
N PHE A 164 -0.04 4.72 -9.56
CA PHE A 164 -0.32 5.86 -8.68
C PHE A 164 0.79 6.92 -8.71
N GLY A 165 1.61 6.94 -9.77
CA GLY A 165 2.74 7.84 -9.95
C GLY A 165 2.35 9.31 -10.04
N GLN A 166 3.35 10.18 -10.11
CA GLN A 166 3.17 11.64 -10.02
C GLN A 166 2.23 12.20 -11.09
N ASN A 167 2.19 11.55 -12.26
CA ASN A 167 1.35 11.93 -13.39
C ASN A 167 0.02 11.16 -13.48
N ALA A 168 -0.36 10.41 -12.44
CA ALA A 168 -1.67 9.78 -12.36
C ALA A 168 -2.75 10.85 -12.17
N THR A 169 -3.94 10.64 -12.76
CA THR A 169 -5.03 11.61 -12.68
C THR A 169 -6.35 10.98 -12.28
N VAL A 170 -7.21 11.78 -11.66
CA VAL A 170 -8.61 11.46 -11.37
C VAL A 170 -9.47 12.47 -12.10
N GLY A 171 -10.21 12.00 -13.11
CA GLY A 171 -11.27 12.74 -13.77
C GLY A 171 -12.58 12.74 -12.98
N SER A 172 -13.65 13.22 -13.60
CA SER A 172 -14.97 13.22 -13.00
C SER A 172 -15.60 11.82 -12.93
N GLY A 173 -16.51 11.62 -11.98
CA GLY A 173 -17.26 10.37 -11.83
C GLY A 173 -16.46 9.21 -11.23
N THR A 174 -17.00 8.00 -11.35
CA THR A 174 -16.44 6.79 -10.74
C THR A 174 -15.48 6.02 -11.65
N GLN A 175 -15.21 6.50 -12.88
CA GLN A 175 -14.40 5.78 -13.88
C GLN A 175 -13.32 6.65 -14.55
N GLY A 176 -13.01 7.82 -13.95
CA GLY A 176 -12.06 8.78 -14.52
C GLY A 176 -10.60 8.57 -14.13
N ARG A 177 -10.20 7.42 -13.56
CA ARG A 177 -8.82 7.23 -13.08
C ARG A 177 -7.88 6.88 -14.23
N VAL A 178 -6.74 7.56 -14.34
CA VAL A 178 -5.71 7.27 -15.35
C VAL A 178 -4.42 6.92 -14.64
N ASN A 179 -3.80 5.81 -15.04
CA ASN A 179 -2.51 5.40 -14.51
C ASN A 179 -1.45 6.48 -14.76
N GLY A 180 -0.59 6.69 -13.75
CA GLY A 180 0.69 7.36 -13.90
C GLY A 180 1.80 6.49 -13.36
N PHE A 181 2.91 6.39 -14.09
CA PHE A 181 4.07 5.59 -13.67
C PHE A 181 5.30 6.45 -13.41
N ALA A 182 5.19 7.78 -13.53
CA ALA A 182 6.29 8.69 -13.27
C ALA A 182 6.62 8.74 -11.77
N VAL A 183 7.90 8.72 -11.47
CA VAL A 183 8.47 9.00 -10.15
C VAL A 183 9.05 10.43 -10.19
N PRO A 184 8.92 11.25 -9.14
CA PRO A 184 9.52 12.58 -9.12
C PRO A 184 11.03 12.52 -9.36
N SER A 185 11.59 13.46 -10.13
CA SER A 185 13.00 13.47 -10.56
C SER A 185 14.06 13.52 -9.45
N VAL A 186 13.65 13.90 -8.24
CA VAL A 186 14.49 13.88 -7.03
C VAL A 186 14.60 12.47 -6.40
N CYS A 187 14.01 11.47 -7.07
CA CYS A 187 14.01 10.06 -6.76
C CYS A 187 14.44 9.23 -7.99
#